data_AF-A0A097A4T9-F1
#
_entry.id   AF-A0A097A4T9-F1
#
_cell.length_a   1.000
_cell.length_b   1.000
_cell.length_c   1.000
_cell.angle_alpha   90.00
_cell.angle_beta   90.00
_cell.angle_gamma   90.00
#
_symmetry.space_group_name_H-M   'P 1'
#
loop_
_entity.id
_entity.type
_entity.pdbx_description
1 polymer ?
#
loop_
_entity_poly.entity_id
_entity_poly.type
_entity_poly.pdbx_seq_one_letter_code
_entity_poly.pdbx_strand_id
1 'polypeptide(L)'
;RHGNKGVVSRLLPEEDMPYLSDGTPVDIVLNPLGVPSRMNVGQILECHLGWAARSIGQQIDKYLRTEWSPSILREKMRKVFTTQQAHEFLDGLSDVDVGKFASKLRSGVHMASPVFDGASEPEMKAALKMAGLAPSGQSQLCDGKSGDTFQREVTV
;
A
#
# COMPACT_ATOMS: atom_id res chain seq x y z
N ARG A 1 -7.28 -13.79 -1.16
CA ARG A 1 -7.82 -14.74 -0.15
C ARG A 1 -9.35 -14.65 0.07
N HIS A 2 -10.07 -13.83 -0.67
CA HIS A 2 -11.52 -13.58 -0.49
C HIS A 2 -12.41 -14.47 -1.40
N GLY A 3 -12.01 -15.72 -1.63
CA GLY A 3 -12.75 -16.64 -2.51
C GLY A 3 -12.75 -16.26 -4.00
N ASN A 4 -12.02 -15.22 -4.42
CA ASN A 4 -11.84 -14.88 -5.82
C ASN A 4 -10.87 -15.88 -6.47
N LYS A 5 -11.30 -16.50 -7.57
CA LYS A 5 -10.54 -17.50 -8.32
C LYS A 5 -10.51 -17.11 -9.78
N GLY A 6 -9.41 -17.43 -10.46
CA GLY A 6 -9.22 -17.17 -11.88
C GLY A 6 -8.16 -18.09 -12.46
N VAL A 7 -8.11 -18.15 -13.79
CA VAL A 7 -7.06 -18.82 -14.57
C VAL A 7 -6.27 -17.73 -15.28
N VAL A 8 -4.94 -17.85 -15.31
CA VAL A 8 -4.09 -16.92 -16.07
C VAL A 8 -4.42 -17.09 -17.56
N SER A 9 -4.98 -16.06 -18.18
CA SER A 9 -5.45 -16.10 -19.57
C SER A 9 -4.41 -15.60 -20.57
N ARG A 10 -3.61 -14.59 -20.18
CA ARG A 10 -2.61 -13.97 -21.04
C ARG A 10 -1.44 -13.48 -20.21
N LEU A 11 -0.24 -13.62 -20.75
CA LEU A 11 0.97 -12.95 -20.29
C LEU A 11 1.26 -11.81 -21.26
N LEU A 12 1.43 -10.61 -20.73
CA LEU A 12 1.74 -9.41 -21.50
C LEU A 12 3.18 -8.96 -21.20
N PRO A 13 3.87 -8.38 -22.19
CA PRO A 13 5.08 -7.60 -21.93
C PRO A 13 4.78 -6.44 -20.96
N GLU A 14 5.80 -6.00 -20.23
CA GLU A 14 5.66 -4.93 -19.22
C GLU A 14 5.21 -3.60 -19.85
N GLU A 15 5.71 -3.31 -21.06
CA GLU A 15 5.36 -2.12 -21.84
C GLU A 15 3.90 -2.09 -22.30
N ASP A 16 3.23 -3.23 -22.36
CA ASP A 16 1.81 -3.35 -22.72
C ASP A 16 0.88 -3.16 -21.50
N MET A 17 1.42 -3.17 -20.29
CA MET A 17 0.63 -3.11 -19.06
C MET A 17 0.21 -1.68 -18.74
N PRO A 18 -0.99 -1.48 -18.16
CA PRO A 18 -1.35 -0.20 -17.57
C PRO A 18 -0.31 0.26 -16.56
N TYR A 19 -0.03 1.56 -16.51
CA TYR A 19 0.97 2.12 -15.61
C TYR A 19 0.45 3.35 -14.85
N LEU A 20 1.02 3.56 -13.67
CA LEU A 20 0.78 4.71 -12.80
C LEU A 20 1.44 5.97 -13.36
N SER A 21 1.07 7.13 -12.83
CA SER A 21 1.65 8.43 -13.25
C SER A 21 3.16 8.54 -13.03
N ASP A 22 3.74 7.72 -12.16
CA ASP A 22 5.19 7.63 -11.93
C ASP A 22 5.91 6.67 -12.91
N GLY A 23 5.17 6.06 -13.84
CA GLY A 23 5.67 5.09 -14.81
C GLY A 23 5.66 3.65 -14.32
N THR A 24 5.26 3.38 -13.07
CA THR A 24 5.24 2.02 -12.54
C THR A 24 4.11 1.20 -13.17
N PRO A 25 4.41 0.09 -13.87
CA PRO A 25 3.39 -0.77 -14.44
C PRO A 25 2.69 -1.60 -13.38
N VAL A 26 1.43 -1.98 -13.65
CA VAL A 26 0.69 -2.92 -12.80
C VAL A 26 1.10 -4.36 -13.09
N ASP A 27 1.13 -5.21 -12.07
CA ASP A 27 1.52 -6.61 -12.22
C ASP A 27 0.37 -7.50 -12.70
N ILE A 28 -0.86 -7.23 -12.24
CA ILE A 28 -2.04 -8.08 -12.47
C ILE A 28 -3.27 -7.20 -12.69
N VAL A 29 -4.04 -7.51 -13.73
CA VAL A 29 -5.34 -6.87 -13.99
C VAL A 29 -6.48 -7.82 -13.64
N LEU A 30 -7.38 -7.38 -12.76
CA LEU A 30 -8.56 -8.15 -12.34
C LEU A 30 -9.85 -7.55 -12.88
N ASN A 31 -10.80 -8.41 -13.25
CA ASN A 31 -12.12 -7.95 -13.70
C ASN A 31 -12.96 -7.46 -12.50
N PRO A 32 -13.40 -6.19 -12.48
CA PRO A 32 -14.16 -5.63 -11.36
C PRO A 32 -15.55 -6.26 -11.20
N LEU A 33 -16.14 -6.83 -12.26
CA LEU A 33 -17.49 -7.40 -12.23
C LEU A 33 -17.60 -8.60 -11.27
N GLY A 34 -16.48 -9.28 -10.99
CA GLY A 34 -16.45 -10.43 -10.09
C GLY A 34 -16.61 -10.06 -8.61
N VAL A 35 -16.49 -8.78 -8.24
CA VAL A 35 -16.58 -8.31 -6.85
C VAL A 35 -18.04 -8.13 -6.40
N PRO A 36 -18.89 -7.35 -7.11
CA PRO A 36 -20.28 -7.16 -6.70
C PRO A 36 -21.07 -8.46 -6.74
N SER A 37 -20.86 -9.29 -7.78
CA SER A 37 -21.64 -10.52 -7.97
C SER A 37 -21.40 -11.58 -6.88
N ARG A 38 -20.24 -11.55 -6.22
CA ARG A 38 -19.87 -12.48 -5.15
C ARG A 38 -19.87 -11.85 -3.77
N MET A 39 -20.21 -10.56 -3.67
CA MET A 39 -20.23 -9.77 -2.44
C MET A 39 -18.93 -9.86 -1.61
N ASN A 40 -17.78 -10.06 -2.27
CA ASN A 40 -16.48 -10.19 -1.61
C ASN A 40 -15.72 -8.86 -1.58
N VAL A 41 -16.35 -7.84 -0.98
CA VAL A 41 -15.83 -6.46 -0.86
C VAL A 41 -14.49 -6.42 -0.11
N GLY A 42 -14.23 -7.38 0.78
CA GLY A 42 -12.98 -7.45 1.54
C GLY A 42 -11.71 -7.44 0.68
N GLN A 43 -11.77 -7.89 -0.58
CA GLN A 43 -10.59 -7.83 -1.48
C GLN A 43 -10.24 -6.39 -1.89
N ILE A 44 -11.23 -5.50 -2.01
CA ILE A 44 -11.02 -4.09 -2.32
C ILE A 44 -10.40 -3.41 -1.10
N LEU A 45 -10.92 -3.70 0.09
CA LEU A 45 -10.38 -3.20 1.35
C LEU A 45 -8.93 -3.65 1.57
N GLU A 46 -8.63 -4.93 1.26
CA GLU A 46 -7.28 -5.49 1.28
C GLU A 46 -6.35 -4.77 0.29
N CYS A 47 -6.82 -4.51 -0.93
CA CYS A 47 -6.07 -3.77 -1.95
C CYS A 47 -5.74 -2.35 -1.48
N HIS A 48 -6.71 -1.59 -0.97
CA HIS A 48 -6.48 -0.24 -0.45
C HIS A 48 -5.47 -0.21 0.71
N LEU A 49 -5.63 -1.11 1.69
CA LEU A 49 -4.73 -1.17 2.84
C LEU A 49 -3.32 -1.64 2.42
N GLY A 50 -3.24 -2.58 1.48
CA GLY A 50 -1.99 -3.06 0.90
C GLY A 50 -1.25 -1.96 0.15
N TRP A 51 -1.96 -1.13 -0.62
CA TRP A 51 -1.35 -0.01 -1.33
C TRP A 51 -0.85 1.08 -0.40
N ALA A 52 -1.61 1.40 0.66
CA ALA A 52 -1.15 2.28 1.73
C ALA A 52 0.12 1.73 2.41
N ALA A 53 0.11 0.44 2.77
CA ALA A 53 1.23 -0.24 3.41
C ALA A 53 2.52 -0.21 2.58
N ARG A 54 2.43 -0.52 1.28
CA ARG A 54 3.56 -0.47 0.33
C ARG A 54 4.10 0.95 0.21
N SER A 55 3.21 1.93 0.04
CA SER A 55 3.58 3.33 -0.16
C SER A 55 4.22 3.95 1.08
N ILE A 56 3.75 3.62 2.29
CA ILE A 56 4.42 4.01 3.54
C ILE A 56 5.83 3.38 3.61
N GLY A 57 5.98 2.11 3.22
CA GLY A 57 7.29 1.46 3.14
C GLY A 57 8.26 2.18 2.21
N GLN A 58 7.78 2.60 1.03
CA GLN A 58 8.57 3.39 0.07
C GLN A 58 8.96 4.76 0.64
N GLN A 59 8.08 5.43 1.40
CA GLN A 59 8.44 6.68 2.08
C GLN A 59 9.55 6.47 3.12
N ILE A 60 9.50 5.36 3.87
CA ILE A 60 10.55 4.98 4.82
C ILE A 60 11.86 4.71 4.07
N ASP A 61 11.81 3.94 2.97
CA ASP A 61 13.00 3.66 2.16
C ASP A 61 13.64 4.94 1.61
N LYS A 62 12.83 5.86 1.06
CA LYS A 62 13.28 7.16 0.56
C LYS A 62 13.99 7.96 1.65
N TYR A 63 13.45 7.97 2.88
CA TYR A 63 14.06 8.67 4.00
C TYR A 63 15.37 8.02 4.47
N LEU A 64 15.44 6.68 4.50
CA LEU A 64 16.66 5.96 4.88
C LEU A 64 17.81 6.11 3.88
N ARG A 65 17.52 6.44 2.62
CA ARG A 65 18.54 6.73 1.59
C ARG A 65 19.13 8.14 1.68
N THR A 66 18.47 9.05 2.40
CA THR A 66 18.99 10.40 2.67
C THR A 66 19.77 10.44 3.98
N GLU A 67 20.34 11.59 4.34
CA GLU A 67 20.85 11.80 5.70
C GLU A 67 19.67 11.81 6.67
N TRP A 68 19.60 10.79 7.55
CA TRP A 68 18.46 10.57 8.42
C TRP A 68 18.83 10.66 9.89
N SER A 69 17.96 11.29 10.67
CA SER A 69 18.07 11.36 12.13
C SER A 69 17.19 10.30 12.80
N PRO A 70 17.70 9.56 13.80
CA PRO A 70 16.94 8.55 14.55
C PRO A 70 15.67 9.11 15.22
N SER A 71 15.74 10.34 15.75
CA SER A 71 14.61 11.00 16.42
C SER A 71 13.41 11.19 15.49
N ILE A 72 13.65 11.74 14.29
CA ILE A 72 12.63 11.97 13.27
C ILE A 72 12.08 10.63 12.74
N LEU A 73 12.96 9.62 12.59
CA LEU A 73 12.54 8.28 12.19
C LEU A 73 11.56 7.69 13.20
N ARG A 74 11.88 7.76 14.50
CA ARG A 74 10.97 7.30 15.57
C ARG A 74 9.64 8.04 15.53
N GLU A 75 9.63 9.35 15.32
CA GLU A 75 8.40 10.13 15.22
C GLU A 75 7.53 9.68 14.02
N LYS A 76 8.15 9.46 12.85
CA LYS A 76 7.46 8.91 11.68
C LYS A 76 6.91 7.51 11.97
N MET A 77 7.68 6.65 12.62
CA MET A 77 7.25 5.29 12.96
C MET A 77 6.11 5.27 13.98
N ARG A 78 6.09 6.19 14.96
CA ARG A 78 4.97 6.35 15.90
C ARG A 78 3.68 6.79 15.23
N LYS A 79 3.75 7.54 14.14
CA LYS A 79 2.57 7.90 13.34
C LYS A 79 2.00 6.68 12.62
N VAL A 80 2.86 5.76 12.16
CA VAL A 80 2.46 4.53 11.46
C VAL A 80 1.92 3.48 12.43
N PHE A 81 2.64 3.23 13.53
CA PHE A 81 2.25 2.27 14.56
C PHE A 81 1.55 2.99 15.71
N THR A 82 0.22 2.91 15.76
CA THR A 82 -0.62 3.68 16.70
C THR A 82 -0.79 3.02 18.07
N THR A 83 -0.39 1.75 18.23
CA THR A 83 -0.59 1.02 19.48
C THR A 83 0.44 1.41 20.54
N GLN A 84 0.02 1.42 21.81
CA GLN A 84 0.90 1.72 22.94
C GLN A 84 2.09 0.75 23.00
N GLN A 85 1.85 -0.54 22.77
CA GLN A 85 2.90 -1.56 22.77
C GLN A 85 3.95 -1.30 21.69
N ALA A 86 3.54 -0.78 20.53
CA ALA A 86 4.49 -0.42 19.48
C ALA A 86 5.31 0.81 19.85
N HIS A 87 4.73 1.79 20.56
CA HIS A 87 5.47 2.95 21.06
C HIS A 87 6.52 2.55 22.08
N GLU A 88 6.15 1.71 23.05
CA GLU A 88 7.09 1.17 24.05
C GLU A 88 8.22 0.36 23.40
N PHE A 89 7.90 -0.47 22.40
CA PHE A 89 8.91 -1.19 21.62
C PHE A 89 9.85 -0.22 20.88
N LEU A 90 9.29 0.79 20.21
CA LEU A 90 10.09 1.79 19.48
C LEU A 90 10.97 2.62 20.41
N ASP A 91 10.57 2.87 21.65
CA ASP A 91 11.36 3.59 22.64
C ASP A 91 12.49 2.75 23.23
N GLY A 92 12.26 1.46 23.40
CA GLY A 92 13.27 0.51 23.88
C GLY A 92 14.41 0.24 22.89
N LEU A 93 14.25 0.58 21.61
CA LEU A 93 15.29 0.35 20.59
C LEU A 93 16.44 1.35 20.72
N SER A 94 17.67 0.89 20.44
CA SER A 94 18.81 1.78 20.21
C SER A 94 18.68 2.52 18.87
N ASP A 95 19.37 3.65 18.71
CA ASP A 95 19.30 4.43 17.46
C ASP A 95 19.74 3.63 16.22
N VAL A 96 20.71 2.74 16.41
CA VAL A 96 21.17 1.82 15.36
C VAL A 96 20.08 0.80 15.03
N ASP A 97 19.40 0.27 16.04
CA ASP A 97 18.39 -0.77 15.85
C ASP A 97 17.08 -0.22 15.29
N VAL A 98 16.74 1.05 15.52
CA VAL A 98 15.63 1.73 14.82
C VAL A 98 15.90 1.75 13.31
N GLY A 99 17.13 2.09 12.89
CA GLY A 99 17.51 2.06 11.48
C GLY A 99 17.40 0.66 10.87
N LYS A 100 17.88 -0.36 11.60
CA LYS A 100 17.75 -1.77 11.17
C LYS A 100 16.28 -2.19 11.09
N PHE A 101 15.46 -1.81 12.05
CA PHE A 101 14.03 -2.14 12.05
C PHE A 101 13.32 -1.48 10.87
N ALA A 102 13.52 -0.17 10.67
CA ALA A 102 12.98 0.55 9.52
C ALA A 102 13.45 -0.03 8.18
N SER A 103 14.68 -0.54 8.10
CA SER A 103 15.19 -1.19 6.89
C SER A 103 14.39 -2.44 6.48
N LYS A 104 13.78 -3.14 7.44
CA LYS A 104 12.91 -4.30 7.15
C LYS A 104 11.55 -3.89 6.58
N LEU A 105 11.14 -2.64 6.75
CA LEU A 105 9.84 -2.12 6.32
C LEU A 105 9.88 -1.47 4.93
N ARG A 106 11.04 -1.46 4.25
CA ARG A 106 11.25 -0.79 2.95
C ARG A 106 10.33 -1.28 1.84
N SER A 107 9.98 -2.57 1.84
CA SER A 107 9.07 -3.17 0.85
C SER A 107 7.58 -2.94 1.18
N GLY A 108 7.28 -2.46 2.38
CA GLY A 108 5.93 -2.25 2.86
C GLY A 108 5.83 -2.49 4.36
N VAL A 109 4.96 -1.71 5.02
CA VAL A 109 4.68 -1.91 6.45
C VAL A 109 3.71 -3.08 6.62
N HIS A 110 4.05 -4.05 7.47
CA HIS A 110 3.13 -5.14 7.77
C HIS A 110 1.93 -4.64 8.57
N MET A 111 0.73 -4.82 8.00
CA MET A 111 -0.53 -4.46 8.64
C MET A 111 -1.23 -5.70 9.18
N ALA A 112 -1.89 -5.56 10.32
CA ALA A 112 -2.74 -6.58 10.91
C ALA A 112 -4.18 -6.07 10.96
N SER A 113 -5.11 -6.89 10.48
CA SER A 113 -6.55 -6.65 10.60
C SER A 113 -7.19 -7.93 11.12
N PRO A 114 -7.42 -8.04 12.44
CA PRO A 114 -8.06 -9.19 13.07
C PRO A 114 -9.41 -9.55 12.46
N VAL A 115 -9.81 -10.82 12.62
CA VAL A 115 -11.13 -11.28 12.21
C VAL A 115 -12.17 -10.68 13.15
N PHE A 116 -13.19 -10.02 12.60
CA PHE A 116 -14.26 -9.32 13.33
C PHE A 116 -13.87 -8.07 14.12
N ASP A 117 -12.59 -7.72 14.20
CA ASP A 117 -12.08 -6.47 14.79
C ASP A 117 -11.02 -5.86 13.86
N GLY A 118 -11.41 -5.69 12.60
CA GLY A 118 -10.52 -5.24 11.54
C GLY A 118 -10.41 -3.73 11.43
N ALA A 119 -9.48 -3.28 10.58
CA ALA A 119 -9.35 -1.86 10.27
C ALA A 119 -10.67 -1.30 9.71
N SER A 120 -11.13 -0.20 10.28
CA SER A 120 -12.32 0.51 9.83
C SER A 120 -12.03 1.35 8.58
N GLU A 121 -13.08 1.70 7.82
CA GLU A 121 -12.92 2.54 6.62
C GLU A 121 -12.26 3.90 6.91
N PRO A 122 -12.59 4.63 8.00
CA PRO A 122 -11.88 5.86 8.35
C PRO A 122 -10.38 5.65 8.60
N GLU A 123 -10.00 4.55 9.24
CA GLU A 123 -8.58 4.22 9.49
C GLU A 123 -7.86 3.90 8.18
N MET A 124 -8.49 3.18 7.25
CA MET A 124 -7.92 2.93 5.93
C MET A 124 -7.72 4.23 5.13
N LYS A 125 -8.71 5.14 5.16
CA LYS A 125 -8.59 6.45 4.51
C LYS A 125 -7.47 7.30 5.15
N ALA A 126 -7.32 7.22 6.46
CA ALA A 126 -6.22 7.88 7.16
C ALA A 126 -4.86 7.29 6.76
N ALA A 127 -4.76 5.96 6.61
CA ALA A 127 -3.55 5.29 6.14
C ALA A 127 -3.20 5.67 4.70
N LEU A 128 -4.18 5.70 3.78
CA LEU A 128 -3.99 6.18 2.40
C LEU A 128 -3.50 7.64 2.38
N LYS A 129 -4.12 8.51 3.19
CA LYS A 129 -3.70 9.91 3.30
C LYS A 129 -2.27 10.05 3.83
N MET A 130 -1.89 9.25 4.82
CA MET A 130 -0.52 9.20 5.35
C MET A 130 0.47 8.71 4.31
N ALA A 131 0.05 7.75 3.47
CA ALA A 131 0.81 7.25 2.34
C ALA A 131 0.96 8.27 1.19
N GLY A 132 0.27 9.41 1.24
CA GLY A 132 0.25 10.40 0.16
C GLY A 132 -0.66 10.00 -1.01
N LEU A 133 -1.59 9.07 -0.79
CA LEU A 133 -2.52 8.54 -1.78
C LEU A 133 -3.91 9.18 -1.65
N ALA A 134 -4.70 9.06 -2.71
CA ALA A 134 -6.09 9.50 -2.70
C ALA A 134 -6.92 8.68 -1.69
N PRO A 135 -7.80 9.30 -0.88
CA PRO A 135 -8.67 8.59 0.05
C PRO A 135 -9.66 7.63 -0.63
N SER A 136 -9.87 7.75 -1.94
CA SER A 136 -10.67 6.82 -2.74
C SER A 136 -10.01 5.45 -2.90
N GLY A 137 -8.69 5.35 -2.71
CA GLY A 137 -7.92 4.15 -3.07
C GLY A 137 -7.84 3.95 -4.59
N GLN A 138 -8.10 5.00 -5.38
CA GLN A 138 -8.04 4.98 -6.83
C GLN A 138 -6.90 5.86 -7.34
N SER A 139 -6.37 5.50 -8.49
CA SER A 139 -5.34 6.25 -9.21
C SER A 139 -5.76 6.50 -10.66
N GLN A 140 -5.21 7.56 -11.23
CA GLN A 140 -5.19 7.70 -12.68
C GLN A 140 -4.15 6.75 -13.28
N LEU A 141 -4.59 5.92 -14.22
CA LEU A 141 -3.73 5.03 -15.00
C LEU A 141 -3.63 5.50 -16.45
N CYS A 142 -2.56 5.08 -17.12
CA CYS A 142 -2.37 5.21 -18.57
C CYS A 142 -2.31 3.83 -19.23
N ASP A 143 -2.76 3.73 -20.47
CA ASP A 143 -2.66 2.52 -21.29
C ASP A 143 -1.21 2.36 -21.79
N GLY A 144 -0.58 1.22 -21.52
CA GLY A 144 0.79 0.93 -21.99
C GLY A 144 0.94 0.93 -23.51
N LYS A 145 -0.13 0.61 -24.26
CA LYS A 145 -0.08 0.51 -25.72
C LYS A 145 -0.19 1.85 -26.43
N SER A 146 -1.15 2.69 -26.00
CA SER A 146 -1.40 3.97 -26.65
C SER A 146 -0.73 5.15 -25.93
N GLY A 147 -0.43 5.01 -24.63
CA GLY A 147 -0.01 6.10 -23.75
C GLY A 147 -1.17 6.98 -23.27
N ASP A 148 -2.40 6.72 -23.71
CA ASP A 148 -3.55 7.52 -23.33
C ASP A 148 -3.97 7.26 -21.88
N THR A 149 -4.43 8.31 -21.23
CA THR A 149 -4.99 8.25 -19.89
C THR A 149 -6.38 7.60 -19.91
N PHE A 150 -6.65 6.66 -18.99
CA PHE A 150 -7.99 6.09 -18.84
C PHE A 150 -9.01 7.16 -18.45
N GLN A 151 -10.24 7.06 -18.96
CA GLN A 151 -11.30 8.07 -18.72
C GLN A 151 -11.75 8.18 -17.26
N ARG A 152 -11.50 7.15 -16.45
CA ARG A 152 -11.86 7.10 -15.03
C ARG A 152 -10.69 6.57 -14.23
N GLU A 153 -10.59 7.04 -12.98
CA GLU A 153 -9.66 6.48 -12.02
C GLU A 153 -10.00 5.02 -11.71
N VAL A 154 -8.96 4.25 -11.40
CA VAL A 154 -9.03 2.79 -11.20
C VAL A 154 -8.41 2.45 -9.85
N THR A 155 -8.99 1.48 -9.14
CA THR A 155 -8.39 0.92 -7.92
C THR A 155 -7.14 0.11 -8.28
N VAL A 156 -6.03 0.38 -7.59
CA VAL A 156 -4.70 -0.23 -7.81
C VAL A 156 -4.23 -0.97 -6.57
#